data_AF-A0A939JP64-F1
#
_entry.id   AF-A0A939JP64-F1
#
_cell.length_a   1.000
_cell.length_b   1.000
_cell.length_c   1.000
_cell.angle_alpha   90.00
_cell.angle_beta   90.00
_cell.angle_gamma   90.00
#
_symmetry.space_group_name_H-M   'P 1'
#
loop_
_entity.id
_entity.type
_entity.pdbx_description
1 polymer ?
#
loop_
_entity_poly.entity_id
_entity_poly.type
_entity_poly.pdbx_seq_one_letter_code
_entity_poly.pdbx_strand_id
1 'polypeptide(L)'
;DDEWKQRVKDSIPELPDERRKRYIEELGLPAYDAKVLTLTKEMSDFFEAAVEKGADAKLASNWLMGEVSAYLNAQQKELADVELTPEGLAGLVKLIEKGTI
;
A
#
# COMPACT_ATOMS: atom_id res chain seq x y z
N ASP A 1 -19.72 -8.28 31.32
CA ASP A 1 -19.10 -7.32 30.38
C ASP A 1 -18.05 -7.96 29.47
N ASP A 2 -18.44 -9.00 28.72
CA ASP A 2 -17.60 -9.59 27.67
C ASP A 2 -18.02 -9.13 26.27
N GLU A 3 -19.30 -8.81 26.06
CA GLU A 3 -19.80 -8.24 24.80
C GLU A 3 -19.13 -6.89 24.44
N TRP A 4 -18.84 -6.04 25.43
CA TRP A 4 -18.13 -4.78 25.17
C TRP A 4 -16.67 -5.03 24.75
N LYS A 5 -16.00 -6.01 25.36
CA LYS A 5 -14.61 -6.39 25.00
C LYS A 5 -14.56 -7.02 23.60
N GLN A 6 -15.57 -7.81 23.24
CA GLN A 6 -15.68 -8.43 21.91
C GLN A 6 -15.85 -7.35 20.83
N ARG A 7 -16.78 -6.40 21.01
CA ARG A 7 -16.99 -5.30 20.05
C ARG A 7 -15.75 -4.41 19.86
N VAL A 8 -14.99 -4.16 20.92
CA VAL A 8 -13.73 -3.40 20.82
C VAL A 8 -12.70 -4.18 20.02
N LYS A 9 -12.55 -5.50 20.26
CA LYS A 9 -11.66 -6.35 19.45
C LYS A 9 -12.06 -6.39 17.98
N ASP A 10 -13.35 -6.53 17.69
CA ASP A 10 -13.86 -6.57 16.31
C ASP A 10 -13.71 -5.23 15.59
N SER A 11 -13.52 -4.12 16.32
CA SER A 11 -13.27 -2.79 15.76
C SER A 11 -11.80 -2.49 15.46
N ILE A 12 -10.87 -3.36 15.88
CA ILE A 12 -9.44 -3.19 15.62
C ILE A 12 -9.17 -3.70 14.20
N PRO A 13 -8.81 -2.83 13.25
CA PRO A 13 -8.38 -3.27 11.93
C PRO A 13 -7.08 -4.08 12.05
N GLU A 14 -6.75 -4.83 11.00
CA GLU A 14 -5.49 -5.60 10.92
C GLU A 14 -4.30 -4.73 11.37
N LEU A 15 -3.50 -5.26 12.30
CA LEU A 15 -2.40 -4.50 12.87
C LEU A 15 -1.26 -4.33 11.84
N PRO A 16 -0.44 -3.27 11.94
CA PRO A 16 0.65 -3.04 11.00
C PRO A 16 1.61 -4.23 10.84
N ASP A 17 1.88 -4.97 11.93
CA ASP A 17 2.76 -6.13 11.89
C ASP A 17 2.11 -7.34 11.22
N GLU A 18 0.79 -7.50 11.33
CA GLU A 18 0.03 -8.53 10.63
C GLU A 18 0.02 -8.24 9.13
N ARG A 19 -0.26 -6.98 8.74
CA ARG A 19 -0.16 -6.53 7.35
C ARG A 19 1.23 -6.75 6.78
N ARG A 20 2.27 -6.37 7.51
CA ARG A 20 3.67 -6.53 7.08
C ARG A 20 3.99 -7.99 6.82
N LYS A 21 3.53 -8.89 7.69
CA LYS A 21 3.72 -10.33 7.53
C LYS A 21 3.00 -10.84 6.28
N ARG A 22 1.73 -10.45 6.10
CA ARG A 22 0.94 -10.79 4.90
C ARG A 22 1.59 -10.30 3.61
N TYR A 23 2.13 -9.08 3.60
CA TYR A 23 2.81 -8.51 2.42
C TYR A 23 4.04 -9.33 2.02
N ILE A 24 4.76 -9.90 2.99
CA ILE A 24 5.93 -10.75 2.72
C ILE A 24 5.47 -12.14 2.27
N GLU A 25 4.57 -12.77 3.04
CA GLU A 25 4.22 -14.18 2.86
C GLU A 25 3.26 -14.41 1.69
N GLU A 26 2.27 -13.55 1.52
CA GLU A 26 1.23 -13.70 0.49
C GLU A 26 1.53 -12.89 -0.77
N LEU A 27 2.09 -11.68 -0.63
CA LEU A 27 2.41 -10.81 -1.77
C LEU A 27 3.86 -10.92 -2.24
N GLY A 28 4.70 -11.68 -1.53
CA GLY A 28 6.10 -11.91 -1.92
C GLY A 28 6.98 -10.66 -1.88
N LEU A 29 6.59 -9.63 -1.12
CA LEU A 29 7.37 -8.40 -1.01
C LEU A 29 8.63 -8.59 -0.17
N PRO A 30 9.74 -7.91 -0.50
CA PRO A 30 10.88 -7.81 0.39
C PRO A 30 10.48 -7.27 1.77
N ALA A 31 11.12 -7.76 2.83
CA ALA A 31 10.80 -7.32 4.20
C ALA A 31 10.99 -5.81 4.41
N TYR A 32 11.91 -5.18 3.66
CA TYR A 32 12.10 -3.74 3.69
C TYR A 32 10.89 -2.99 3.11
N ASP A 33 10.47 -3.36 1.90
CA ASP A 33 9.31 -2.80 1.21
C ASP A 33 8.04 -2.95 2.04
N ALA A 34 7.77 -4.18 2.50
CA ALA A 34 6.64 -4.46 3.38
C ALA A 34 6.68 -3.60 4.64
N LYS A 35 7.87 -3.35 5.19
CA LYS A 35 8.04 -2.48 6.36
C LYS A 35 7.71 -1.03 6.05
N VAL A 36 8.13 -0.50 4.91
CA VAL A 36 7.88 0.92 4.57
C VAL A 36 6.40 1.13 4.21
N LEU A 37 5.81 0.25 3.41
CA LEU A 37 4.40 0.32 3.03
C LEU A 37 3.44 0.23 4.22
N THR A 38 3.89 -0.33 5.35
CA THR A 38 3.10 -0.46 6.59
C THR A 38 3.47 0.56 7.67
N LEU A 39 4.27 1.59 7.35
CA LEU A 39 4.60 2.66 8.31
C LEU A 39 3.40 3.53 8.68
N THR A 40 2.51 3.79 7.73
CA THR A 40 1.29 4.55 7.94
C THR A 40 0.10 3.77 7.41
N LYS A 41 -1.07 3.97 8.03
CA LYS A 41 -2.30 3.29 7.61
C LYS A 41 -2.69 3.73 6.20
N GLU A 42 -2.50 5.01 5.90
CA GLU A 42 -2.82 5.64 4.64
C GLU A 42 -2.02 5.03 3.48
N MET A 43 -0.70 4.86 3.65
CA MET A 43 0.16 4.21 2.65
C MET A 43 -0.24 2.75 2.43
N SER A 44 -0.49 2.03 3.53
CA SER A 44 -0.87 0.63 3.50
C SER A 44 -2.21 0.42 2.80
N ASP A 45 -3.23 1.22 3.15
CA ASP A 45 -4.55 1.17 2.53
C ASP A 45 -4.49 1.56 1.04
N PHE A 46 -3.67 2.56 0.69
CA PHE A 46 -3.48 2.98 -0.69
C PHE A 46 -2.88 1.86 -1.55
N PHE A 47 -1.82 1.21 -1.04
CA PHE A 47 -1.17 0.09 -1.70
C PHE A 47 -2.15 -1.09 -1.89
N GLU A 48 -2.87 -1.49 -0.84
CA GLU A 48 -3.84 -2.58 -0.94
C GLU A 48 -4.94 -2.26 -1.94
N ALA A 49 -5.48 -1.04 -1.91
CA ALA A 49 -6.48 -0.61 -2.87
C ALA A 49 -5.94 -0.68 -4.31
N ALA A 50 -4.68 -0.32 -4.57
CA ALA A 50 -4.11 -0.43 -5.91
C ALA A 50 -3.98 -1.91 -6.35
N VAL A 51 -3.56 -2.80 -5.46
CA VAL A 51 -3.47 -4.24 -5.71
C VAL A 51 -4.86 -4.85 -5.96
N GLU A 52 -5.88 -4.47 -5.19
CA GLU A 52 -7.27 -4.90 -5.39
C GLU A 52 -7.82 -4.46 -6.76
N LYS A 53 -7.37 -3.32 -7.29
CA LYS A 53 -7.71 -2.86 -8.65
C LYS A 53 -6.92 -3.59 -9.73
N GLY A 54 -6.06 -4.54 -9.36
CA GLY A 54 -5.32 -5.44 -10.24
C GLY A 54 -3.94 -4.91 -10.62
N ALA A 55 -3.31 -4.07 -9.80
CA ALA A 55 -1.89 -3.81 -9.91
C ALA A 55 -1.09 -5.04 -9.45
N ASP A 56 0.01 -5.39 -10.11
CA ASP A 56 0.99 -6.30 -9.53
C ASP A 56 1.58 -5.70 -8.26
N ALA A 57 1.58 -6.49 -7.18
CA ALA A 57 2.00 -6.03 -5.86
C ALA A 57 3.46 -5.59 -5.84
N LYS A 58 4.34 -6.28 -6.57
CA LYS A 58 5.77 -5.96 -6.57
C LYS A 58 6.04 -4.67 -7.36
N LEU A 59 5.41 -4.51 -8.52
CA LEU A 59 5.52 -3.28 -9.31
C LEU A 59 4.90 -2.09 -8.59
N ALA A 60 3.72 -2.26 -7.98
CA ALA A 60 3.10 -1.21 -7.17
C ALA A 60 3.99 -0.80 -5.99
N SER A 61 4.59 -1.77 -5.27
CA SER A 61 5.58 -1.50 -4.21
C SER A 61 6.75 -0.69 -4.73
N ASN A 62 7.37 -1.11 -5.83
CA ASN A 62 8.51 -0.42 -6.41
C ASN A 62 8.18 1.03 -6.79
N TRP A 63 7.03 1.27 -7.42
CA TRP A 63 6.59 2.61 -7.81
C TRP A 63 6.32 3.52 -6.62
N LEU A 64 5.67 3.00 -5.58
CA LEU A 64 5.41 3.75 -4.36
C LEU A 64 6.72 4.12 -3.66
N MET A 65 7.65 3.18 -3.58
CA MET A 65 8.95 3.33 -2.92
C MET A 65 9.95 4.18 -3.71
N GLY A 66 9.87 4.16 -5.03
CA GLY A 66 10.74 4.89 -5.94
C GLY A 66 10.16 6.25 -6.31
N GLU A 67 9.45 6.28 -7.42
CA GLU A 67 9.03 7.49 -8.13
C GLU A 67 8.05 8.33 -7.29
N VAL A 68 7.06 7.69 -6.66
CA VAL A 68 6.05 8.40 -5.86
C VAL A 68 6.71 9.01 -4.63
N SER A 69 7.48 8.22 -3.87
CA SER A 69 8.23 8.74 -2.71
C SER A 69 9.20 9.85 -3.10
N ALA A 70 9.91 9.73 -4.22
CA ALA A 70 10.80 10.77 -4.71
C ALA A 70 10.05 12.06 -5.07
N TYR A 71 8.90 11.95 -5.73
CA TYR A 71 8.05 13.08 -6.08
C TYR A 71 7.51 13.79 -4.83
N LEU A 72 6.95 13.03 -3.89
CA LEU A 72 6.41 13.53 -2.63
C LEU A 72 7.48 14.29 -1.83
N ASN A 73 8.67 13.70 -1.68
CA ASN A 73 9.80 14.34 -1.01
C ASN A 73 10.26 15.62 -1.73
N ALA A 74 10.36 15.60 -3.06
CA ALA A 74 10.79 16.77 -3.83
C ALA A 74 9.78 17.93 -3.76
N GLN A 75 8.49 17.62 -3.64
CA GLN A 75 7.43 18.61 -3.52
C GLN A 75 7.06 18.95 -2.06
N GLN A 76 7.69 18.29 -1.08
CA GLN A 76 7.35 18.37 0.35
C GLN A 76 5.84 18.15 0.60
N LYS A 77 5.31 17.09 -0.02
CA LYS A 77 3.90 16.70 0.04
C LYS A 77 3.75 15.31 0.62
N GLU A 78 2.62 15.05 1.23
CA GLU A 78 2.19 13.71 1.62
C GLU A 78 1.33 13.07 0.51
N LEU A 79 1.11 11.76 0.60
CA LEU A 79 0.27 11.03 -0.36
C LEU A 79 -1.16 11.58 -0.43
N ALA A 80 -1.66 12.15 0.67
CA ALA A 80 -2.97 12.80 0.72
C ALA A 80 -3.02 14.16 0.00
N ASP A 81 -1.87 14.79 -0.27
CA ASP A 81 -1.77 16.12 -0.90
C ASP A 81 -1.64 16.04 -2.43
N VAL A 82 -1.68 14.84 -3.00
CA VAL A 82 -1.55 14.60 -4.44
C VAL A 82 -2.81 13.95 -4.99
N GLU A 83 -3.09 14.20 -6.26
CA GLU A 83 -4.25 13.61 -6.97
C GLU A 83 -4.02 12.17 -7.42
N LEU A 84 -2.97 11.52 -6.90
CA LEU A 84 -2.69 10.12 -7.21
C LEU A 84 -3.75 9.26 -6.52
N THR A 85 -4.48 8.46 -7.31
CA THR A 85 -5.48 7.52 -6.82
C THR A 85 -4.98 6.08 -6.91
N PRO A 86 -5.48 5.15 -6.08
CA PRO A 86 -5.14 3.73 -6.20
C PRO A 86 -5.45 3.16 -7.59
N GLU A 87 -6.58 3.57 -8.18
CA GLU A 87 -6.95 3.22 -9.56
C GLU A 87 -5.96 3.75 -10.59
N GLY A 88 -5.47 4.99 -10.40
CA GLY A 88 -4.48 5.61 -11.26
C GLY A 88 -3.16 4.85 -11.23
N LEU A 89 -2.68 4.49 -10.03
CA LEU A 89 -1.48 3.66 -9.89
C LEU A 89 -1.67 2.28 -10.52
N ALA A 90 -2.81 1.63 -10.30
CA ALA A 90 -3.08 0.32 -10.90
C ALA A 90 -3.13 0.38 -12.43
N GLY A 91 -3.71 1.45 -12.99
CA GLY A 91 -3.70 1.70 -14.43
C GLY A 91 -2.28 1.86 -14.98
N LEU A 92 -1.45 2.65 -14.30
CA LEU A 92 -0.05 2.87 -14.67
C LEU A 92 0.74 1.56 -14.65
N VAL A 93 0.65 0.79 -13.55
CA VAL A 93 1.33 -0.50 -13.42
C VAL A 93 0.94 -1.45 -14.56
N LYS A 94 -0.35 -1.54 -14.89
CA LYS A 94 -0.83 -2.37 -16.02
C LYS A 94 -0.30 -1.95 -17.38
N LEU A 95 -0.07 -0.65 -17.60
CA LEU A 95 0.52 -0.17 -18.86
C LEU A 95 1.99 -0.58 -18.97
N ILE A 96 2.72 -0.55 -17.85
CA ILE A 96 4.11 -0.98 -17.74
C ILE A 96 4.22 -2.50 -17.96
N GLU A 97 3.35 -3.29 -17.33
CA GLU A 97 3.30 -4.75 -17.54
C GLU A 97 3.07 -5.14 -19.00
N LYS A 98 2.27 -4.36 -19.71
CA LYS A 98 2.00 -4.56 -21.15
C LYS A 98 3.15 -4.11 -22.04
N GLY A 99 4.25 -3.59 -21.48
CA GLY A 99 5.36 -2.99 -22.23
C GLY A 99 4.93 -1.82 -23.10
N THR A 100 3.84 -1.14 -22.71
CA THR A 100 3.29 0.00 -23.46
C THR A 100 4.03 1.30 -23.14
N ILE A 101 4.78 1.32 -22.04
CA ILE A 101 5.64 2.41 -21.57
C ILE A 101 6.94 1.79 -21.06
#